data_AF-A0A2D6MB85-F1
#
_entry.id   AF-A0A2D6MB85-F1
#
_cell.length_a   1.000
_cell.length_b   1.000
_cell.length_c   1.000
_cell.angle_alpha   90.00
_cell.angle_beta   90.00
_cell.angle_gamma   90.00
#
_symmetry.space_group_name_H-M   'P 1'
#
loop_
_entity.id
_entity.type
_entity.pdbx_description
1 polymer ?
#
loop_
_entity_poly.entity_id
_entity_poly.type
_entity_poly.pdbx_seq_one_letter_code
_entity_poly.pdbx_strand_id
1 'polypeptide(L)'
;MAVITFDFDDTLTQTRWDHEDECFKFVGPNLLMINRLIENIQKDNEVHVVTSRMGPVMDNQGDPLPGGQPAILPFLREHLGDSIERLAGVHWCAGMKRKKLSELGSTCHFDDDPVELTDLPDNCVGIRVATLHGID
;
A
#
# COMPACT_ATOMS: atom_id res chain seq x y z
N MET A 1 -7.76 9.80 17.83
CA MET A 1 -6.84 8.86 17.17
C MET A 1 -7.64 8.11 16.14
N ALA A 2 -7.26 8.19 14.87
CA ALA A 2 -7.90 7.47 13.78
C ALA A 2 -7.04 6.28 13.37
N VAL A 3 -7.67 5.23 12.84
CA VAL A 3 -6.96 4.11 12.18
C VAL A 3 -6.94 4.39 10.69
N ILE A 4 -5.73 4.50 10.13
CA ILE A 4 -5.49 4.86 8.73
C ILE A 4 -4.74 3.72 8.05
N THR A 5 -5.24 3.26 6.91
CA THR A 5 -4.67 2.12 6.19
C THR A 5 -4.23 2.51 4.79
N PHE A 6 -3.11 1.99 4.34
CA PHE A 6 -2.60 2.16 2.98
C PHE A 6 -2.47 0.81 2.31
N ASP A 7 -2.91 0.69 1.06
CA ASP A 7 -2.45 -0.38 0.20
C ASP A 7 -0.96 -0.22 -0.13
N PHE A 8 -0.32 -1.27 -0.64
CA PHE A 8 1.09 -1.26 -1.00
C PHE A 8 1.33 -1.05 -2.50
N ASP A 9 0.81 -1.94 -3.34
CA ASP A 9 1.15 -2.02 -4.77
C ASP A 9 0.41 -0.92 -5.54
N ASP A 10 1.12 -0.09 -6.32
CA ASP A 10 0.55 1.07 -7.04
C ASP A 10 -0.07 2.19 -6.17
N THR A 11 -0.17 1.93 -4.86
CA THR A 11 -0.49 2.94 -3.84
C THR A 11 0.77 3.55 -3.22
N LEU A 12 1.62 2.75 -2.56
CA LEU A 12 2.90 3.20 -1.99
C LEU A 12 4.06 3.02 -2.96
N THR A 13 3.96 2.04 -3.85
CA THR A 13 4.84 1.87 -5.00
C THR A 13 4.19 2.46 -6.24
N GLN A 14 4.93 2.53 -7.34
CA GLN A 14 4.41 2.85 -8.65
C GLN A 14 4.93 1.83 -9.65
N THR A 15 4.04 1.36 -10.52
CA THR A 15 4.42 0.60 -11.70
C THR A 15 4.10 1.33 -12.99
N ARG A 16 4.68 0.86 -14.09
CA ARG A 16 4.42 1.32 -15.44
C ARG A 16 4.42 0.12 -16.38
N TRP A 17 3.55 0.17 -17.39
CA TRP A 17 3.57 -0.81 -18.46
C TRP A 17 4.90 -0.74 -19.22
N ASP A 18 5.60 -1.87 -19.30
CA ASP A 18 6.76 -2.08 -20.16
C ASP A 18 6.30 -2.74 -21.45
N HIS A 19 6.51 -2.06 -22.58
CA HIS A 19 6.11 -2.54 -23.89
C HIS A 19 7.01 -3.64 -24.45
N GLU A 20 8.25 -3.78 -23.96
CA GLU A 20 9.18 -4.83 -24.42
C GLU A 20 8.84 -6.18 -23.80
N ASP A 21 8.63 -6.19 -22.47
CA ASP A 21 8.33 -7.40 -21.71
C ASP A 21 6.82 -7.66 -21.53
N GLU A 22 5.96 -6.79 -22.09
CA GLU A 22 4.50 -6.82 -22.00
C GLU A 22 4.00 -7.05 -20.56
N CYS A 23 4.59 -6.33 -19.59
CA CYS A 23 4.24 -6.46 -18.17
C CYS A 23 4.37 -5.13 -17.42
N PHE A 24 3.73 -5.03 -16.25
CA PHE A 24 3.91 -3.89 -15.35
C PHE A 24 5.19 -4.04 -14.54
N LYS A 25 6.06 -3.03 -14.58
CA LYS A 25 7.32 -2.99 -13.82
C LYS A 25 7.31 -1.89 -12.78
N PHE A 26 7.90 -2.17 -11.63
CA PHE A 26 8.19 -1.19 -10.60
C PHE A 26 9.10 -0.08 -11.13
N VAL A 27 8.66 1.17 -11.00
CA VAL A 27 9.40 2.35 -11.45
C VAL A 27 9.78 3.29 -10.31
N GLY A 28 9.41 2.97 -9.07
CA GLY A 28 9.83 3.71 -7.89
C GLY A 28 8.73 3.90 -6.84
N PRO A 29 9.06 4.60 -5.75
CA PRO A 29 8.12 4.94 -4.69
C PRO A 29 7.10 6.00 -5.11
N ASN A 30 5.85 5.86 -4.68
CA ASN A 30 4.86 6.94 -4.72
C ASN A 30 5.10 7.93 -3.57
N LEU A 31 6.02 8.88 -3.79
CA LEU A 31 6.45 9.83 -2.74
C LEU A 31 5.30 10.65 -2.14
N LEU A 32 4.24 10.92 -2.92
CA LEU A 32 3.06 11.63 -2.41
C LEU A 32 2.34 10.80 -1.32
N MET A 33 2.14 9.50 -1.57
CA MET A 33 1.49 8.61 -0.60
C MET A 33 2.40 8.26 0.57
N ILE A 34 3.70 8.11 0.34
CA ILE A 34 4.68 7.92 1.43
C ILE A 34 4.67 9.11 2.38
N ASN A 35 4.71 10.34 1.86
CA ASN A 35 4.63 11.54 2.69
C ASN A 35 3.29 11.60 3.44
N ARG A 36 2.18 11.24 2.79
CA ARG A 36 0.87 11.17 3.45
C ARG A 36 0.83 10.14 4.59
N LEU A 37 1.48 8.99 4.42
CA LEU A 37 1.63 7.98 5.46
C LEU A 37 2.42 8.54 6.64
N ILE A 38 3.60 9.13 6.39
CA ILE A 38 4.46 9.75 7.41
C ILE A 38 3.69 10.86 8.17
N GLU A 39 2.97 11.73 7.46
CA GLU A 39 2.14 12.78 8.06
C GLU A 39 1.08 12.22 9.01
N ASN A 40 0.47 11.07 8.69
CA ASN A 40 -0.50 10.44 9.58
C ASN A 40 0.16 9.85 10.82
N ILE A 41 1.34 9.25 10.68
CA ILE A 41 2.15 8.81 11.83
C ILE A 41 2.49 10.00 12.73
N GLN A 42 2.91 11.14 12.16
CA GLN A 42 3.26 12.35 12.91
C GLN A 42 2.07 12.99 13.63
N LYS A 43 0.84 12.73 13.18
CA LYS A 43 -0.41 13.17 13.83
C LYS A 43 -0.90 12.19 14.91
N ASP A 44 -0.07 11.23 15.30
CA ASP A 44 -0.39 10.18 16.27
C ASP A 44 -1.62 9.34 15.87
N ASN A 45 -1.87 9.18 14.56
CA ASN A 45 -2.82 8.18 14.08
C ASN A 45 -2.19 6.78 14.14
N GLU A 46 -3.03 5.76 14.28
CA GLU A 46 -2.61 4.37 14.14
C GLU A 46 -2.57 4.03 12.64
N VAL A 47 -1.37 3.80 12.11
CA VAL A 47 -1.16 3.64 10.67
C VAL A 47 -0.74 2.22 10.35
N HIS A 48 -1.44 1.57 9.42
CA HIS A 48 -1.07 0.25 8.91
C HIS A 48 -0.92 0.23 7.40
N VAL A 49 -0.14 -0.73 6.92
CA VAL A 49 -0.14 -1.15 5.51
C VAL A 49 -0.96 -2.43 5.40
N VAL A 50 -1.88 -2.49 4.44
CA VAL A 50 -2.75 -3.66 4.21
C VAL A 50 -2.64 -4.01 2.74
N THR A 51 -2.11 -5.19 2.40
CA THR A 51 -1.82 -5.58 1.01
C THR A 51 -2.57 -6.86 0.64
N SER A 52 -2.88 -6.99 -0.65
CA SER A 52 -3.50 -8.18 -1.24
C SER A 52 -2.49 -9.29 -1.55
N ARG A 53 -1.19 -9.04 -1.31
CA ARG A 53 -0.13 -10.04 -1.45
C ARG A 53 -0.32 -11.27 -0.54
N MET A 54 0.28 -12.40 -0.95
CA MET A 54 -0.01 -13.74 -0.44
C MET A 54 0.45 -14.05 0.99
N GLY A 55 1.25 -13.20 1.63
CA GLY A 55 1.66 -13.42 3.02
C GLY A 55 3.01 -12.82 3.40
N PRO A 56 3.45 -13.05 4.65
CA PRO A 56 4.70 -12.50 5.21
C PRO A 56 5.97 -12.91 4.47
N VAL A 57 5.93 -13.94 3.62
CA VAL A 57 7.05 -14.26 2.73
C VAL A 57 7.43 -13.05 1.85
N MET A 58 6.43 -12.21 1.52
CA MET A 58 6.60 -11.00 0.72
C MET A 58 7.28 -9.84 1.48
N ASP A 59 7.52 -10.02 2.79
CA ASP A 59 8.35 -9.09 3.57
C ASP A 59 9.77 -9.03 3.07
N ASN A 60 10.29 -10.18 2.66
CA ASN A 60 11.70 -10.34 2.27
C ASN A 60 11.84 -10.73 0.79
N GLN A 61 10.75 -11.16 0.16
CA GLN A 61 10.70 -11.54 -1.24
C GLN A 61 9.80 -10.55 -1.96
N GLY A 62 10.37 -9.78 -2.89
CA GLY A 62 9.56 -9.01 -3.84
C GLY A 62 8.91 -9.96 -4.85
N ASP A 63 8.36 -9.39 -5.91
CA ASP A 63 8.08 -10.16 -7.11
C ASP A 63 9.42 -10.66 -7.70
N PRO A 64 9.58 -11.98 -7.95
CA PRO A 64 10.82 -12.55 -8.46
C PRO A 64 11.11 -12.16 -9.93
N LEU A 65 10.15 -11.58 -10.65
CA LEU A 65 10.35 -11.18 -12.03
C LEU A 65 11.30 -9.97 -12.15
N PRO A 66 12.11 -9.88 -13.23
CA PRO A 66 12.92 -8.69 -13.49
C PRO A 66 12.07 -7.42 -13.55
N GLY A 67 12.37 -6.45 -12.67
CA GLY A 67 11.56 -5.22 -12.56
C GLY A 67 10.24 -5.41 -11.82
N GLY A 68 10.03 -6.55 -11.18
CA GLY A 68 8.87 -6.79 -10.32
C GLY A 68 8.83 -5.87 -9.09
N GLN A 69 7.69 -5.85 -8.43
CA GLN A 69 7.48 -5.06 -7.22
C GLN A 69 8.45 -5.43 -6.08
N PRO A 70 8.89 -4.46 -5.25
CA PRO A 70 9.87 -4.72 -4.20
C PRO A 70 9.28 -5.52 -3.04
N ALA A 71 10.17 -6.09 -2.21
CA ALA A 71 9.80 -6.65 -0.91
C ALA A 71 9.31 -5.54 0.03
N ILE A 72 8.30 -5.83 0.86
CA ILE A 72 7.58 -4.79 1.60
C ILE A 72 8.45 -4.15 2.69
N LEU A 73 9.05 -4.94 3.60
CA LEU A 73 9.77 -4.36 4.74
C LEU A 73 11.03 -3.59 4.33
N PRO A 74 11.88 -4.08 3.41
CA PRO A 74 13.00 -3.29 2.90
C PRO A 74 12.55 -1.95 2.32
N PHE A 75 11.51 -1.96 1.47
CA PHE A 75 10.96 -0.74 0.87
C PHE A 75 10.45 0.24 1.94
N LEU A 76 9.66 -0.24 2.90
CA LEU A 76 9.13 0.62 3.95
C LEU A 76 10.24 1.17 4.84
N ARG A 77 11.26 0.39 5.20
CA ARG A 77 12.42 0.87 5.99
C ARG A 77 13.20 1.94 5.25
N GLU A 78 13.44 1.74 3.95
CA GLU A 78 14.16 2.70 3.11
C GLU A 78 13.44 4.05 3.04
N HIS A 79 12.12 4.04 2.84
CA HIS A 79 11.37 5.25 2.55
C HIS A 79 10.69 5.91 3.76
N LEU A 80 10.43 5.18 4.84
CA LEU A 80 9.88 5.77 6.08
C LEU A 80 10.97 6.22 7.06
N GLY A 81 12.21 5.71 6.93
CA GLY A 81 13.29 5.98 7.88
C GLY A 81 12.85 5.69 9.32
N ASP A 82 13.13 6.62 10.23
CA ASP A 82 12.78 6.48 11.66
C ASP A 82 11.26 6.37 11.93
N SER A 83 10.42 6.76 10.96
CA SER A 83 8.95 6.64 11.12
C SER A 83 8.48 5.20 11.10
N ILE A 84 9.28 4.25 10.58
CA ILE A 84 8.91 2.82 10.50
C ILE A 84 8.59 2.22 11.88
N GLU A 85 9.29 2.65 12.93
CA GLU A 85 9.12 2.15 14.30
C GLU A 85 7.76 2.53 14.89
N ARG A 86 7.05 3.47 14.25
CA ARG A 86 5.72 3.93 14.64
C ARG A 86 4.61 3.37 13.74
N LEU A 87 4.97 2.60 12.71
CA LEU A 87 3.99 1.90 11.89
C LEU A 87 3.36 0.78 12.72
N ALA A 88 2.03 0.78 12.85
CA ALA A 88 1.33 -0.15 13.73
C ALA A 88 1.30 -1.59 13.17
N GLY A 89 1.51 -1.77 11.86
CA GLY A 89 1.77 -3.08 11.29
C GLY A 89 1.60 -3.15 9.77
N VAL A 90 2.01 -4.28 9.21
CA VAL A 90 1.76 -4.69 7.83
C VAL A 90 0.88 -5.94 7.85
N HIS A 91 -0.14 -5.99 7.00
CA HIS A 91 -1.13 -7.07 6.96
C HIS A 91 -1.29 -7.62 5.56
N TRP A 92 -1.26 -8.95 5.42
CA TRP A 92 -1.46 -9.65 4.16
C TRP A 92 -2.83 -10.29 4.09
N CYS A 93 -3.56 -10.02 3.02
CA CYS A 93 -4.93 -10.49 2.84
C CYS A 93 -5.06 -11.61 1.81
N ALA A 94 -4.04 -11.82 0.95
CA ALA A 94 -4.11 -12.77 -0.16
C ALA A 94 -5.39 -12.58 -1.03
N GLY A 95 -5.75 -11.32 -1.29
CA GLY A 95 -7.01 -10.91 -1.92
C GLY A 95 -7.68 -9.77 -1.16
N MET A 96 -9.01 -9.68 -1.27
CA MET A 96 -9.84 -8.58 -0.77
C MET A 96 -9.53 -8.17 0.69
N LYS A 97 -9.38 -6.87 0.91
CA LYS A 97 -8.96 -6.31 2.21
C LYS A 97 -10.11 -6.06 3.19
N ARG A 98 -11.38 -6.07 2.76
CA ARG A 98 -12.56 -5.69 3.58
C ARG A 98 -12.52 -6.23 5.01
N LYS A 99 -12.31 -7.54 5.15
CA LYS A 99 -12.31 -8.20 6.46
C LYS A 99 -11.22 -7.62 7.37
N LYS A 100 -10.00 -7.49 6.85
CA LYS A 100 -8.87 -6.95 7.61
C LYS A 100 -9.10 -5.47 7.98
N LEU A 101 -9.59 -4.67 7.03
CA LEU A 101 -9.93 -3.27 7.28
C LEU A 101 -10.99 -3.12 8.38
N SER A 102 -11.99 -4.01 8.41
CA SER A 102 -13.00 -4.06 9.45
C SER A 102 -12.44 -4.49 10.81
N GLU A 103 -11.54 -5.48 10.84
CA GLU A 103 -10.88 -5.96 12.07
C GLU A 103 -10.03 -4.86 12.72
N LEU A 104 -9.33 -4.06 11.90
CA LEU A 104 -8.52 -2.93 12.35
C LEU A 104 -9.38 -1.73 12.79
N GLY A 105 -10.66 -1.68 12.41
CA GLY A 105 -11.48 -0.50 12.60
C GLY A 105 -10.98 0.69 11.75
N SER A 106 -10.48 0.42 10.53
CA SER A 106 -9.99 1.46 9.64
C SER A 106 -11.07 2.51 9.37
N THR A 107 -10.71 3.77 9.54
CA THR A 107 -11.58 4.93 9.29
C THR A 107 -11.32 5.55 7.92
N CYS A 108 -10.14 5.29 7.34
CA CYS A 108 -9.73 5.79 6.03
C CYS A 108 -8.75 4.81 5.40
N HIS A 109 -9.01 4.43 4.15
CA HIS A 109 -8.13 3.57 3.36
C HIS A 109 -7.71 4.25 2.07
N PHE A 110 -6.40 4.32 1.83
CA PHE A 110 -5.81 4.72 0.56
C PHE A 110 -5.53 3.47 -0.27
N ASP A 111 -6.10 3.41 -1.47
CA ASP A 111 -5.96 2.29 -2.41
C ASP A 111 -6.10 2.84 -3.84
N ASP A 112 -5.44 2.25 -4.82
CA ASP A 112 -5.57 2.61 -6.22
C ASP A 112 -6.66 1.80 -6.95
N ASP A 113 -6.96 0.59 -6.45
CA ASP A 113 -7.92 -0.32 -7.08
C ASP A 113 -9.37 0.13 -6.78
N PRO A 114 -10.14 0.59 -7.79
CA PRO A 114 -11.53 0.97 -7.59
C PRO A 114 -12.41 -0.18 -7.12
N VAL A 115 -12.07 -1.44 -7.42
CA VAL A 115 -12.85 -2.61 -6.96
C VAL A 115 -12.70 -2.76 -5.45
N GLU A 116 -11.47 -2.69 -4.92
CA GLU A 116 -11.22 -2.73 -3.47
C GLU A 116 -11.94 -1.58 -2.74
N LEU A 117 -11.91 -0.37 -3.33
CA LEU A 117 -12.59 0.80 -2.76
C LEU A 117 -14.12 0.70 -2.76
N THR A 118 -14.71 -0.12 -3.64
CA THR A 118 -16.16 -0.37 -3.63
C THR A 118 -16.60 -1.36 -2.55
N ASP A 119 -15.68 -2.14 -1.99
CA ASP A 119 -15.97 -3.15 -0.97
C ASP A 119 -15.43 -2.77 0.42
N LEU A 120 -15.39 -1.48 0.74
CA LEU A 120 -14.94 -1.02 2.05
C LEU A 120 -15.98 -1.29 3.16
N PRO A 121 -15.54 -1.49 4.42
CA PRO A 121 -16.43 -1.49 5.58
C PRO A 121 -17.22 -0.17 5.68
N ASP A 122 -18.44 -0.21 6.21
CA ASP A 122 -19.38 0.92 6.21
C ASP A 122 -18.84 2.22 6.87
N ASN A 123 -17.88 2.10 7.79
CA ASN A 123 -17.27 3.22 8.50
C ASN A 123 -15.89 3.64 7.95
N CYS A 124 -15.47 3.08 6.81
CA CYS A 124 -14.17 3.35 6.21
C CYS A 124 -14.34 4.24 4.96
N VAL A 125 -13.70 5.40 4.98
CA VAL A 125 -13.65 6.28 3.81
C VAL A 125 -12.55 5.81 2.85
N GLY A 126 -12.93 5.49 1.62
CA GLY A 126 -11.98 5.18 0.55
C GLY A 126 -11.42 6.42 -0.12
N ILE A 127 -10.09 6.50 -0.23
CA ILE A 127 -9.39 7.54 -0.97
C ILE A 127 -8.67 6.89 -2.15
N ARG A 128 -9.17 7.18 -3.36
CA ARG A 128 -8.55 6.68 -4.59
C ARG A 128 -7.19 7.31 -4.82
N VAL A 129 -6.18 6.48 -5.00
CA VAL A 129 -4.83 6.88 -5.38
C VAL A 129 -4.70 6.83 -6.90
N ALA A 130 -4.11 7.88 -7.48
CA ALA A 130 -3.83 7.91 -8.91
C ALA A 130 -2.56 7.11 -9.21
N THR A 131 -2.64 6.23 -10.21
CA THR A 131 -1.51 5.43 -10.69
C THR A 131 -0.92 6.03 -11.96
N LEU A 132 0.25 5.55 -12.37
CA LEU A 132 0.85 5.92 -13.65
C LEU A 132 0.19 5.20 -14.84
N HIS A 133 -0.74 4.28 -14.60
CA HIS A 133 -1.46 3.53 -15.64
C HIS A 133 -2.58 4.35 -16.30
N GLY A 134 -2.97 5.49 -15.71
CA GLY A 134 -4.04 6.36 -16.19
C GLY A 134 -3.55 7.70 -16.76
N ILE A 135 -2.26 7.82 -17.04
CA ILE A 135 -1.68 9.00 -17.69
C ILE A 135 -1.29 8.60 -19.11
N ASP A 136 -2.20 8.83 -20.05
CA ASP A 136 -1.89 8.89 -21.49
C ASP A 136 -1.09 10.16 -21.81
#